data_AF-A0A8S3JMN2-F1
#
_entry.id   AF-A0A8S3JMN2-F1
#
_cell.length_a   1.000
_cell.length_b   1.000
_cell.length_c   1.000
_cell.angle_alpha   90.00
_cell.angle_beta   90.00
_cell.angle_gamma   90.00
#
_symmetry.space_group_name_H-M   'P 1'
#
loop_
_entity.id
_entity.type
_entity.pdbx_description
1 polymer ?
#
loop_
_entity_poly.entity_id
_entity_poly.type
_entity_poly.pdbx_seq_one_letter_code
_entity_poly.pdbx_strand_id
1 'polypeptide(L)'
;GTGGGDEDNPFEVFLSSTQIHYTFYSDTPKILGRTFGMCVLQDFEALTPNLLARTIETVEGGGLVVLLLQTMRSLKQLYALSMDVHSRYRTEMHRQTEPRFNERFILSLSSCKQCLIVDDQLNVLPCSSEASLNIQTIASKTEEASLTHEQIELKKLCNSLKETQPIGHLIECCKTLDQGKVLLKLLDSITDKAFRHTCSITASRGRGKSAALGLAVAGAIAFG
;
A
#
# COMPACT_ATOMS: atom_id res chain seq x y z
N GLY A 1 -26.32 -35.67 12.96
CA GLY A 1 -27.30 -34.59 12.86
C GLY A 1 -27.33 -33.84 14.16
N THR A 2 -26.59 -32.73 14.23
CA THR A 2 -26.60 -31.79 15.35
C THR A 2 -26.46 -30.40 14.72
N GLY A 3 -27.46 -30.02 13.94
CA GLY A 3 -27.68 -28.62 13.57
C GLY A 3 -28.37 -27.95 14.74
N GLY A 4 -27.59 -27.30 15.59
CA GLY A 4 -28.10 -26.22 16.42
C GLY A 4 -28.19 -24.99 15.54
N GLY A 5 -29.34 -24.32 15.58
CA GLY A 5 -29.82 -23.30 14.64
C GLY A 5 -28.77 -22.37 14.03
N ASP A 6 -29.00 -22.08 12.74
CA ASP A 6 -28.35 -21.07 11.90
C ASP A 6 -28.46 -19.66 12.52
N GLU A 7 -27.68 -19.39 13.57
CA GLU A 7 -27.12 -18.07 13.77
C GLU A 7 -25.85 -18.03 12.93
N ASP A 8 -25.96 -17.54 11.69
CA ASP A 8 -24.84 -17.48 10.76
C ASP A 8 -23.61 -16.89 11.47
N ASN A 9 -22.55 -17.69 11.61
CA ASN A 9 -21.31 -17.25 12.23
C ASN A 9 -20.84 -15.98 11.51
N PRO A 10 -20.59 -14.85 12.20
CA PRO A 10 -20.19 -13.61 11.54
C PRO A 10 -18.99 -13.77 10.61
N PHE A 11 -18.12 -14.74 10.89
CA PHE A 11 -17.01 -15.10 10.02
C PHE A 11 -17.47 -15.76 8.70
N GLU A 12 -18.43 -16.68 8.75
CA GLU A 12 -19.00 -17.31 7.54
C GLU A 12 -19.81 -16.31 6.71
N VAL A 13 -20.53 -15.40 7.37
CA VAL A 13 -21.17 -14.25 6.72
C VAL A 13 -20.12 -13.37 6.03
N PHE A 14 -19.01 -13.05 6.71
CA PHE A 14 -17.92 -12.27 6.12
C PHE A 14 -17.32 -12.97 4.89
N LEU A 15 -17.05 -14.27 4.98
CA LEU A 15 -16.49 -15.05 3.87
C LEU A 15 -17.43 -15.15 2.66
N SER A 16 -18.74 -15.25 2.89
CA SER A 16 -19.73 -15.41 1.83
C SER A 16 -20.16 -14.08 1.20
N SER A 17 -20.19 -12.99 1.98
CA SER A 17 -20.67 -11.67 1.53
C SER A 17 -19.59 -10.79 0.92
N THR A 18 -18.31 -11.02 1.24
CA THR A 18 -17.21 -10.16 0.78
C THR A 18 -16.40 -10.80 -0.34
N GLN A 19 -15.89 -9.97 -1.25
CA GLN A 19 -15.06 -10.45 -2.36
C GLN A 19 -13.60 -10.62 -1.90
N ILE A 20 -13.26 -11.81 -1.42
CA ILE A 20 -11.93 -12.12 -0.91
C ILE A 20 -11.02 -12.69 -2.01
N HIS A 21 -9.84 -12.10 -2.17
CA HIS A 21 -8.81 -12.59 -3.09
C HIS A 21 -7.75 -13.38 -2.33
N TYR A 22 -7.88 -14.71 -2.30
CA TYR A 22 -6.88 -15.59 -1.70
C TYR A 22 -5.63 -15.68 -2.59
N THR A 23 -4.46 -15.43 -2.01
CA THR A 23 -3.17 -15.49 -2.72
C THR A 23 -2.12 -16.13 -1.83
N PHE A 24 -1.44 -17.16 -2.34
CA PHE A 24 -0.28 -17.74 -1.67
C PHE A 24 0.92 -16.79 -1.66
N TYR A 25 1.81 -16.91 -0.68
CA TYR A 25 2.98 -16.03 -0.59
C TYR A 25 3.93 -16.10 -1.78
N SER A 26 4.05 -17.26 -2.41
CA SER A 26 4.77 -17.46 -3.68
C SER A 26 4.19 -16.63 -4.84
N ASP A 27 2.88 -16.36 -4.80
CA ASP A 27 2.10 -15.73 -5.86
C ASP A 27 1.85 -14.23 -5.63
N THR A 28 2.44 -13.64 -4.59
CA THR A 28 2.41 -12.18 -4.36
C THR A 28 2.91 -11.31 -5.54
N PRO A 29 3.76 -11.77 -6.48
CA PRO A 29 4.03 -10.99 -7.70
C PRO A 29 2.77 -10.73 -8.57
N LYS A 30 1.73 -11.58 -8.48
CA LYS A 30 0.53 -11.48 -9.32
C LYS A 30 -0.43 -10.37 -8.88
N ILE A 31 -0.35 -9.96 -7.61
CA ILE A 31 -1.19 -8.89 -7.05
C ILE A 31 -0.60 -7.49 -7.27
N LEU A 32 0.61 -7.39 -7.83
CA LEU A 32 1.25 -6.11 -8.09
C LEU A 32 0.46 -5.35 -9.17
N GLY A 33 0.23 -4.06 -8.94
CA GLY A 33 -0.57 -3.21 -9.83
C GLY A 33 -2.08 -3.25 -9.54
N ARG A 34 -2.51 -4.07 -8.57
CA ARG A 34 -3.86 -4.00 -7.98
C ARG A 34 -3.82 -3.22 -6.68
N THR A 35 -4.98 -2.72 -6.29
CA THR A 35 -5.19 -2.00 -5.04
C THR A 35 -6.37 -2.61 -4.30
N PHE A 36 -6.25 -2.79 -2.99
CA PHE A 36 -7.24 -3.38 -2.10
C PHE A 36 -7.52 -2.46 -0.91
N GLY A 37 -8.73 -2.51 -0.36
CA GLY A 37 -9.08 -1.79 0.88
C GLY A 37 -8.56 -2.47 2.15
N MET A 38 -8.36 -3.78 2.14
CA MET A 38 -7.90 -4.55 3.29
C MET A 38 -6.94 -5.66 2.87
N CYS A 39 -5.87 -5.85 3.63
CA CYS A 39 -4.92 -6.94 3.47
C CYS A 39 -4.79 -7.71 4.78
N VAL A 40 -5.09 -9.01 4.75
CA VAL A 40 -4.90 -9.91 5.90
C VAL A 40 -3.72 -10.82 5.60
N LEU A 41 -2.72 -10.80 6.48
CA LEU A 41 -1.53 -11.63 6.40
C LEU A 41 -1.55 -12.63 7.56
N GLN A 42 -1.53 -13.92 7.20
CA GLN A 42 -1.50 -15.04 8.14
C GLN A 42 -0.06 -15.53 8.35
N ASP A 43 0.22 -16.34 9.37
CA ASP A 43 1.52 -17.02 9.53
C ASP A 43 2.75 -16.11 9.41
N PHE A 44 2.98 -15.31 10.46
CA PHE A 44 4.10 -14.36 10.52
C PHE A 44 5.48 -14.98 10.22
N GLU A 45 5.67 -16.27 10.51
CA GLU A 45 6.94 -16.99 10.31
C GLU A 45 7.34 -17.13 8.83
N ALA A 46 6.36 -17.18 7.94
CA ALA A 46 6.57 -17.31 6.49
C ALA A 46 6.72 -15.95 5.79
N LEU A 47 6.48 -14.84 6.50
CA LEU A 47 6.62 -13.51 5.93
C LEU A 47 8.09 -13.19 5.68
N THR A 48 8.34 -12.38 4.66
CA THR A 48 9.67 -11.82 4.40
C THR A 48 9.53 -10.32 4.21
N PRO A 49 10.59 -9.52 4.43
CA PRO A 49 10.51 -8.06 4.27
C PRO A 49 10.01 -7.65 2.88
N ASN A 50 10.40 -8.39 1.85
CA ASN A 50 9.97 -8.16 0.48
C ASN A 50 8.48 -8.53 0.25
N LEU A 51 7.96 -9.58 0.90
CA LEU A 51 6.53 -9.89 0.86
C LEU A 51 5.72 -8.78 1.54
N LEU A 52 6.14 -8.36 2.74
CA LEU A 52 5.52 -7.25 3.47
C LEU A 52 5.47 -5.97 2.63
N ALA A 53 6.59 -5.59 2.01
CA ALA A 53 6.63 -4.41 1.16
C ALA A 53 5.65 -4.49 -0.02
N ARG A 54 5.55 -5.67 -0.66
CA ARG A 54 4.65 -5.88 -1.80
C ARG A 54 3.18 -5.83 -1.40
N THR A 55 2.81 -6.44 -0.28
CA THR A 55 1.41 -6.54 0.15
C THR A 55 0.92 -5.22 0.76
N ILE A 56 1.73 -4.57 1.59
CA ILE A 56 1.40 -3.26 2.17
C ILE A 56 1.20 -2.20 1.09
N GLU A 57 2.01 -2.21 0.03
CA GLU A 57 1.87 -1.25 -1.08
C GLU A 57 0.56 -1.43 -1.87
N THR A 58 -0.02 -2.63 -1.87
CA THR A 58 -1.30 -2.87 -2.55
C THR A 58 -2.50 -2.38 -1.74
N VAL A 59 -2.30 -1.85 -0.54
CA VAL A 59 -3.40 -1.29 0.27
C VAL A 59 -3.57 0.20 -0.02
N GLU A 60 -4.79 0.63 -0.29
CA GLU A 60 -5.09 2.06 -0.54
C GLU A 60 -5.00 2.92 0.73
N GLY A 61 -4.92 4.24 0.53
CA GLY A 61 -5.02 5.19 1.62
C GLY A 61 -6.37 5.08 2.32
N GLY A 62 -6.35 4.93 3.65
CA GLY A 62 -7.55 4.67 4.44
C GLY A 62 -7.90 3.18 4.58
N GLY A 63 -7.18 2.30 3.89
CA GLY A 63 -7.30 0.85 4.06
C GLY A 63 -6.62 0.32 5.32
N LEU A 64 -6.75 -0.99 5.54
CA LEU A 64 -6.27 -1.68 6.74
C LEU A 64 -5.35 -2.85 6.39
N VAL A 65 -4.20 -2.93 7.08
CA VAL A 65 -3.31 -4.10 7.06
C VAL A 65 -3.44 -4.83 8.39
N VAL A 66 -3.89 -6.09 8.35
CA VAL A 66 -4.04 -6.95 9.52
C VAL A 66 -2.98 -8.04 9.48
N LEU A 67 -2.14 -8.10 10.50
CA LEU A 67 -1.16 -9.16 10.71
C LEU A 67 -1.70 -10.09 11.80
N LEU A 68 -2.04 -11.32 11.44
CA LEU A 68 -2.44 -12.33 12.42
C LEU A 68 -1.20 -12.99 13.01
N LEU A 69 -1.08 -12.89 14.32
CA LEU A 69 -0.04 -13.56 15.10
C LEU A 69 -0.70 -14.76 15.78
N GLN A 70 -0.08 -15.95 15.68
CA GLN A 70 -0.52 -17.09 16.48
C GLN A 70 -0.43 -16.74 17.97
N THR A 71 -1.28 -17.36 18.78
CA THR A 71 -1.48 -17.06 20.20
C THR A 71 -0.16 -17.10 20.97
N MET A 72 0.46 -15.93 21.17
CA MET A 72 1.65 -15.77 22.00
C MET A 72 1.19 -15.35 23.39
N ARG A 73 1.72 -15.98 24.44
CA ARG A 73 1.49 -15.55 25.83
C ARG A 73 2.22 -14.23 26.15
N SER A 74 3.17 -13.81 25.31
CA SER A 74 3.90 -12.55 25.43
C SER A 74 4.52 -12.12 24.09
N LEU A 75 4.52 -10.82 23.78
CA LEU A 75 5.28 -10.26 22.64
C LEU A 75 6.77 -10.57 22.71
N LYS A 76 7.33 -10.91 23.89
CA LYS A 76 8.72 -11.37 24.01
C LYS A 76 8.97 -12.68 23.27
N GLN A 77 7.95 -13.51 23.08
CA GLN A 77 8.06 -14.75 22.29
C GLN A 77 8.22 -14.44 20.80
N LEU A 78 7.67 -13.32 20.31
CA LEU A 78 7.90 -12.88 18.93
C LEU A 78 9.37 -12.52 18.67
N TYR A 79 10.12 -12.05 19.70
CA TYR A 79 11.57 -11.80 19.57
C TYR A 79 12.36 -13.07 19.29
N ALA A 80 11.91 -14.20 19.82
CA ALA A 80 12.60 -15.48 19.68
C ALA A 80 12.09 -16.32 18.49
N LEU A 81 11.04 -15.87 17.78
CA LEU A 81 10.52 -16.60 16.62
C LEU A 81 11.58 -16.67 15.53
N SER A 82 11.82 -17.87 15.01
CA SER A 82 12.66 -18.06 13.83
C SER A 82 11.78 -18.03 12.58
N MET A 83 11.99 -17.07 11.69
CA MET A 83 11.40 -17.09 10.36
C MET A 83 11.92 -18.26 9.52
N ASP A 84 11.14 -18.70 8.53
CA ASP A 84 11.54 -19.74 7.58
C ASP A 84 12.81 -19.37 6.81
N VAL A 85 13.03 -18.08 6.58
CA VAL A 85 14.24 -17.55 5.94
C VAL A 85 15.50 -17.85 6.74
N HIS A 86 15.43 -17.91 8.07
CA HIS A 86 16.59 -18.22 8.91
C HIS A 86 17.08 -19.65 8.68
N SER A 87 16.19 -20.58 8.31
CA SER A 87 16.60 -21.95 7.95
C SER A 87 17.57 -21.98 6.77
N ARG A 88 17.40 -21.07 5.80
CA ARG A 88 18.26 -20.93 4.61
C ARG A 88 19.62 -20.29 4.90
N TYR A 89 19.75 -19.59 6.02
CA TYR A 89 21.01 -18.97 6.46
C TYR A 89 21.83 -19.88 7.40
N ARG A 90 21.35 -21.09 7.69
CA ARG A 90 22.13 -22.10 8.41
C ARG A 90 23.13 -22.74 7.46
N THR A 91 24.41 -22.65 7.81
CA THR A 91 25.48 -23.41 7.16
C THR A 91 26.10 -24.37 8.17
N GLU A 92 26.86 -25.36 7.72
CA GLU A 92 27.53 -26.30 8.64
C GLU A 92 28.42 -25.59 9.67
N MET A 93 29.00 -24.46 9.26
CA MET A 93 29.84 -23.59 10.09
C MET A 93 29.05 -22.59 10.96
N HIS A 94 27.81 -22.27 10.58
CA HIS A 94 26.92 -21.35 11.33
C HIS A 94 25.55 -21.99 11.53
N ARG A 95 25.44 -22.81 12.58
CA ARG A 95 24.19 -23.51 12.93
C ARG A 95 23.18 -22.61 13.64
N GLN A 96 23.65 -21.58 14.33
CA GLN A 96 22.81 -20.66 15.10
C GLN A 96 22.56 -19.38 14.29
N THR A 97 21.28 -19.09 14.06
CA THR A 97 20.81 -17.91 13.33
C THR A 97 19.96 -17.07 14.27
N GLU A 98 20.40 -15.83 14.54
CA GLU A 98 19.66 -14.89 15.38
C GLU A 98 18.58 -14.15 14.58
N PRO A 99 17.31 -14.12 15.03
CA PRO A 99 16.21 -13.49 14.33
C PRO A 99 16.15 -11.96 14.50
N ARG A 100 17.24 -11.25 14.15
CA ARG A 100 17.36 -9.79 14.33
C ARG A 100 16.30 -8.98 13.60
N PHE A 101 15.78 -9.49 12.48
CA PHE A 101 14.67 -8.85 11.77
C PHE A 101 13.42 -8.79 12.63
N ASN A 102 13.07 -9.88 13.32
CA ASN A 102 11.85 -9.95 14.13
C ASN A 102 11.92 -8.97 15.31
N GLU A 103 13.08 -8.88 15.95
CA GLU A 103 13.34 -7.89 16.99
C GLU A 103 13.13 -6.47 16.48
N ARG A 104 13.78 -6.11 15.36
CA ARG A 104 13.62 -4.78 14.78
C ARG A 104 12.18 -4.52 14.31
N PHE A 105 11.50 -5.53 13.79
CA PHE A 105 10.14 -5.42 13.29
C PHE A 105 9.17 -5.08 14.43
N ILE A 106 9.21 -5.82 15.54
CA ILE A 106 8.36 -5.56 16.70
C ILE A 106 8.65 -4.18 17.31
N LEU A 107 9.93 -3.82 17.44
CA LEU A 107 10.32 -2.48 17.90
C LEU A 107 9.77 -1.40 16.96
N SER A 108 9.83 -1.62 15.65
CA SER A 108 9.24 -0.69 14.68
C SER A 108 7.73 -0.55 14.82
N LEU A 109 7.01 -1.65 15.08
CA LEU A 109 5.57 -1.64 15.34
C LEU A 109 5.24 -0.86 16.61
N SER A 110 6.00 -1.08 17.69
CA SER A 110 5.81 -0.35 18.96
C SER A 110 6.06 1.16 18.83
N SER A 111 6.95 1.57 17.89
CA SER A 111 7.21 2.98 17.59
C SER A 111 6.22 3.59 16.58
N CYS A 112 5.43 2.76 15.90
CA CYS A 112 4.53 3.21 14.86
C CYS A 112 3.26 3.83 15.46
N LYS A 113 2.99 5.09 15.11
CA LYS A 113 1.80 5.82 15.58
C LYS A 113 0.48 5.28 15.01
N GLN A 114 0.55 4.62 13.84
CA GLN A 114 -0.60 4.08 13.10
C GLN A 114 -0.69 2.55 13.22
N CYS A 115 -0.08 1.96 14.25
CA CYS A 115 -0.16 0.54 14.55
C CYS A 115 -0.88 0.35 15.88
N LEU A 116 -1.81 -0.60 15.90
CA LEU A 116 -2.53 -1.00 17.11
C LEU A 116 -2.32 -2.50 17.31
N ILE A 117 -1.91 -2.88 18.52
CA ILE A 117 -1.75 -4.29 18.89
C ILE A 117 -2.96 -4.66 19.74
N VAL A 118 -3.71 -5.66 19.29
CA VAL A 118 -4.92 -6.14 19.94
C VAL A 118 -4.85 -7.65 20.22
N ASP A 119 -5.57 -8.10 21.24
CA ASP A 119 -5.77 -9.53 21.50
C ASP A 119 -6.96 -10.11 20.70
N ASP A 120 -7.27 -11.38 20.93
CA ASP A 120 -8.37 -12.13 20.30
C ASP A 120 -9.77 -11.60 20.68
N GLN A 121 -9.87 -10.80 21.74
CA GLN A 121 -11.09 -10.13 22.18
C GLN A 121 -11.14 -8.66 21.74
N LEU A 122 -10.21 -8.22 20.88
CA LEU A 122 -10.05 -6.83 20.43
C LEU A 122 -9.69 -5.84 21.55
N ASN A 123 -9.17 -6.31 22.68
CA ASN A 123 -8.62 -5.43 23.70
C ASN A 123 -7.27 -4.89 23.25
N VAL A 124 -7.05 -3.60 23.45
CA VAL A 124 -5.79 -2.95 23.09
C VAL A 124 -4.71 -3.29 24.10
N LEU A 125 -3.57 -3.79 23.63
CA LEU A 125 -2.44 -4.12 24.46
C LEU A 125 -1.55 -2.88 24.74
N PRO A 126 -1.01 -2.74 25.96
CA PRO A 126 -0.19 -1.59 26.39
C PRO A 126 1.19 -1.51 25.72
N CYS A 127 1.50 -2.44 24.81
CA CYS A 127 2.71 -2.40 23.99
C CYS A 127 2.57 -1.53 22.74
N SER A 128 1.36 -1.05 22.47
CA SER A 128 1.09 -0.07 21.42
C SER A 128 1.65 1.30 21.80
N SER A 129 2.04 2.13 20.82
CA SER A 129 2.59 3.46 21.12
C SER A 129 1.57 4.32 21.89
N GLU A 130 2.02 5.16 22.81
CA GLU A 130 1.14 6.12 23.52
C GLU A 130 0.33 6.99 22.55
N ALA A 131 0.89 7.27 21.37
CA ALA A 131 0.23 8.00 20.29
C ALA A 131 -0.92 7.21 19.65
N SER A 132 -0.82 5.88 19.56
CA SER A 132 -1.90 5.01 19.07
C SER A 132 -3.02 4.78 20.08
N LEU A 133 -2.74 4.96 21.38
CA LEU A 133 -3.75 4.87 22.45
C LEU A 133 -4.59 6.15 22.58
N ASN A 134 -4.02 7.29 22.20
CA ASN A 134 -4.67 8.61 22.26
C ASN A 134 -5.09 9.11 20.87
N ILE A 135 -5.71 8.24 20.06
CA ILE A 135 -6.21 8.64 18.75
C ILE A 135 -7.47 9.50 18.94
N GLN A 136 -7.35 10.78 18.62
CA GLN A 136 -8.51 11.66 18.53
C GLN A 136 -9.13 11.53 17.14
N THR A 137 -10.43 11.29 17.10
CA THR A 137 -11.19 11.30 15.85
C THR A 137 -11.13 12.70 15.25
N ILE A 138 -10.61 12.81 14.03
CA ILE A 138 -10.66 14.05 13.28
C ILE A 138 -12.09 14.21 12.77
N ALA A 139 -12.73 15.35 13.08
CA ALA A 139 -14.06 15.65 12.56
C ALA A 139 -14.07 15.54 11.03
N SER A 140 -15.07 14.88 10.46
CA SER A 140 -15.26 14.75 9.03
C SER A 140 -15.30 16.14 8.38
N LYS A 141 -14.26 16.50 7.64
CA LYS A 141 -14.22 17.76 6.90
C LYS A 141 -15.24 17.72 5.76
N THR A 142 -16.04 18.77 5.61
CA THR A 142 -16.93 18.98 4.46
C THR A 142 -16.13 19.02 3.15
N GLU A 143 -16.65 18.43 2.08
CA GLU A 143 -15.93 18.11 0.82
C GLU A 143 -15.21 19.29 0.15
N GLU A 144 -15.66 20.53 0.36
CA GLU A 144 -15.05 21.73 -0.24
C GLU A 144 -13.87 22.28 0.58
N ALA A 145 -13.82 22.01 1.90
CA ALA A 145 -12.76 22.44 2.80
C ALA A 145 -11.62 21.41 2.94
N SER A 146 -11.72 20.26 2.27
CA SER A 146 -10.79 19.14 2.37
C SER A 146 -9.76 19.06 1.24
N LEU A 147 -9.83 19.95 0.24
CA LEU A 147 -8.89 19.91 -0.88
C LEU A 147 -7.49 20.35 -0.41
N THR A 148 -6.52 19.49 -0.65
CA THR A 148 -5.10 19.81 -0.43
C THR A 148 -4.64 20.89 -1.40
N HIS A 149 -3.59 21.63 -1.03
CA HIS A 149 -3.00 22.66 -1.88
C HIS A 149 -2.67 22.13 -3.29
N GLU A 150 -2.12 20.92 -3.37
CA GLU A 150 -1.78 20.25 -4.64
C GLU A 150 -3.01 19.96 -5.51
N GLN A 151 -4.15 19.61 -4.92
CA GLN A 151 -5.40 19.39 -5.66
C GLN A 151 -5.98 20.69 -6.21
N ILE A 152 -5.85 21.79 -5.45
CA ILE A 152 -6.26 23.12 -5.92
C ILE A 152 -5.38 23.54 -7.10
N GLU A 153 -4.07 23.34 -7.01
CA GLU A 153 -3.14 23.61 -8.11
C GLU A 153 -3.42 22.77 -9.34
N LEU A 154 -3.72 21.48 -9.18
CA LEU A 154 -4.10 20.62 -10.31
C LEU A 154 -5.37 21.13 -10.99
N LYS A 155 -6.41 21.51 -10.23
CA LYS A 155 -7.63 22.10 -10.81
C LYS A 155 -7.35 23.39 -11.58
N LYS A 156 -6.48 24.27 -11.05
CA LYS A 156 -6.04 25.47 -11.76
C LYS A 156 -5.32 25.13 -13.07
N LEU A 157 -4.44 24.13 -13.03
CA LEU A 157 -3.71 23.65 -14.21
C LEU A 157 -4.68 23.10 -15.28
N CYS A 158 -5.62 22.22 -14.90
CA CYS A 158 -6.64 21.70 -15.81
C CYS A 158 -7.45 22.83 -16.45
N ASN A 159 -7.91 23.80 -15.66
CA ASN A 159 -8.68 24.93 -16.18
C ASN A 159 -7.88 25.81 -17.14
N SER A 160 -6.57 25.99 -16.90
CA SER A 160 -5.71 26.79 -17.78
C SER A 160 -5.48 26.17 -19.16
N LEU A 161 -5.62 24.84 -19.28
CA LEU A 161 -5.29 24.08 -20.49
C LEU A 161 -6.49 23.39 -21.14
N LYS A 162 -7.71 23.68 -20.66
CA LYS A 162 -8.97 23.08 -21.16
C LYS A 162 -9.16 23.25 -22.66
N GLU A 163 -8.88 24.44 -23.18
CA GLU A 163 -9.07 24.77 -24.60
C GLU A 163 -7.97 24.20 -25.51
N THR A 164 -6.82 23.80 -24.94
CA THR A 164 -5.68 23.31 -25.70
C THR A 164 -5.83 21.82 -25.97
N GLN A 165 -6.51 21.44 -27.05
CA GLN A 165 -6.56 20.03 -27.47
C GLN A 165 -5.25 19.60 -28.16
N PRO A 166 -4.75 18.37 -27.94
CA PRO A 166 -5.29 17.28 -27.09
C PRO A 166 -4.87 17.36 -25.60
N ILE A 167 -4.04 18.33 -25.22
CA ILE A 167 -3.41 18.45 -23.89
C ILE A 167 -4.44 18.52 -22.76
N GLY A 168 -5.51 19.31 -22.93
CA GLY A 168 -6.55 19.51 -21.92
C GLY A 168 -7.18 18.20 -21.45
N HIS A 169 -7.59 17.33 -22.39
CA HIS A 169 -8.19 16.03 -22.09
C HIS A 169 -7.20 15.08 -21.40
N LEU A 170 -5.92 15.11 -21.80
CA LEU A 170 -4.90 14.24 -21.21
C LEU A 170 -4.57 14.66 -19.77
N ILE A 171 -4.51 15.96 -19.50
CA ILE A 171 -4.26 16.49 -18.14
C ILE A 171 -5.45 16.25 -17.23
N GLU A 172 -6.68 16.31 -17.74
CA GLU A 172 -7.87 15.99 -16.96
C GLU A 172 -7.88 14.53 -16.47
N CYS A 173 -7.20 13.62 -17.18
CA CYS A 173 -7.03 12.24 -16.75
C CYS A 173 -6.02 12.07 -15.59
N CYS A 174 -5.15 13.05 -15.34
CA CYS A 174 -4.15 12.98 -14.28
C CYS A 174 -4.81 13.08 -12.89
N LYS A 175 -4.34 12.26 -11.94
CA LYS A 175 -4.89 12.23 -10.56
C LYS A 175 -4.11 13.11 -9.59
N THR A 176 -2.85 13.40 -9.89
CA THR A 176 -1.98 14.23 -9.05
C THR A 176 -1.35 15.35 -9.85
N LEU A 177 -0.97 16.42 -9.16
CA LEU A 177 -0.25 17.55 -9.76
C LEU A 177 1.07 17.10 -10.40
N ASP A 178 1.80 16.21 -9.74
CA ASP A 178 3.06 15.66 -10.27
C ASP A 178 2.87 14.90 -11.58
N GLN A 179 1.79 14.11 -11.72
CA GLN A 179 1.47 13.46 -12.99
C GLN A 179 1.21 14.49 -14.09
N GLY A 180 0.46 15.56 -13.78
CA GLY A 180 0.22 16.66 -14.73
C GLY A 180 1.50 17.37 -15.17
N LYS A 181 2.40 17.69 -14.24
CA LYS A 181 3.70 18.30 -14.53
C LYS A 181 4.61 17.41 -15.38
N VAL A 182 4.68 16.11 -15.04
CA VAL A 182 5.46 15.13 -15.81
C VAL A 182 4.90 14.98 -17.23
N LEU A 183 3.57 14.86 -17.36
CA LEU A 183 2.91 14.76 -18.67
C LEU A 183 3.22 15.98 -19.54
N LEU A 184 3.05 17.20 -19.01
CA LEU A 184 3.39 18.42 -19.71
C LEU A 184 4.83 18.43 -20.20
N LYS A 185 5.79 18.08 -19.33
CA LYS A 185 7.20 18.07 -19.70
C LYS A 185 7.52 17.06 -20.81
N LEU A 186 6.83 15.91 -20.81
CA LEU A 186 6.97 14.91 -21.87
C LEU A 186 6.39 15.42 -23.18
N LEU A 187 5.19 16.01 -23.16
CA LEU A 187 4.56 16.57 -24.37
C LEU A 187 5.37 17.73 -24.96
N ASP A 188 5.93 18.60 -24.12
CA ASP A 188 6.88 19.64 -24.55
C ASP A 188 8.09 19.02 -25.26
N SER A 189 8.63 17.93 -24.71
CA SER A 189 9.79 17.24 -25.29
C SER A 189 9.45 16.48 -26.59
N ILE A 190 8.18 16.09 -26.78
CA ILE A 190 7.68 15.44 -28.00
C ILE A 190 7.46 16.46 -29.11
N THR A 191 6.97 17.65 -28.76
CA THR A 191 6.69 18.74 -29.71
C THR A 191 7.91 19.58 -30.06
N ASP A 192 8.98 19.49 -29.26
CA ASP A 192 10.25 20.14 -29.55
C ASP A 192 10.86 19.60 -30.85
N LYS A 193 11.52 20.50 -31.61
CA LYS A 193 12.07 20.21 -32.94
C LYS A 193 13.44 19.55 -32.87
N ALA A 194 13.98 19.27 -31.69
CA ALA A 194 15.29 18.65 -31.58
C ALA A 194 15.23 17.16 -31.93
N PHE A 195 16.21 16.71 -32.72
CA PHE A 195 16.26 15.33 -33.22
C PHE A 195 16.49 14.26 -32.14
N ARG A 196 16.94 14.65 -30.94
CA ARG A 196 17.29 13.72 -29.86
C ARG A 196 16.88 14.28 -28.52
N HIS A 197 15.85 13.68 -27.94
CA HIS A 197 15.44 13.88 -26.55
C HIS A 197 15.51 12.56 -25.79
N THR A 198 16.09 12.60 -24.60
CA THR A 198 16.04 11.48 -23.64
C THR A 198 15.42 11.99 -22.35
N CYS A 199 14.21 11.53 -22.06
CA CYS A 199 13.52 11.83 -20.80
C CYS A 199 13.58 10.61 -19.89
N SER A 200 13.98 10.81 -18.63
CA SER A 200 13.98 9.76 -17.61
C SER A 200 13.00 10.12 -16.50
N ILE A 201 12.07 9.21 -16.19
CA ILE A 201 11.09 9.38 -15.13
C ILE A 201 11.45 8.45 -13.98
N THR A 202 11.92 9.04 -12.88
CA THR A 202 12.24 8.32 -11.65
C THR A 202 11.11 8.53 -10.65
N ALA A 203 10.55 7.42 -10.14
CA ALA A 203 9.52 7.45 -9.13
C ALA A 203 9.48 6.11 -8.40
N SER A 204 9.17 6.15 -7.10
CA SER A 204 8.88 4.97 -6.30
C SER A 204 7.71 4.18 -6.88
N ARG A 205 7.58 2.93 -6.44
CA ARG A 205 6.50 2.05 -6.85
C ARG A 205 5.15 2.57 -6.33
N GLY A 206 4.06 2.27 -7.05
CA GLY A 206 2.71 2.76 -6.72
C GLY A 206 2.40 4.23 -7.06
N ARG A 207 3.37 5.04 -7.52
CA ARG A 207 3.16 6.49 -7.79
C ARG A 207 2.52 6.84 -9.14
N GLY A 208 2.06 5.84 -9.91
CA GLY A 208 1.38 6.08 -11.20
C GLY A 208 2.30 6.42 -12.38
N LYS A 209 3.58 6.03 -12.33
CA LYS A 209 4.55 6.22 -13.43
C LYS A 209 4.07 5.65 -14.78
N SER A 210 3.53 4.43 -14.77
CA SER A 210 3.01 3.79 -15.99
C SER A 210 1.80 4.51 -16.56
N ALA A 211 0.94 5.09 -15.70
CA ALA A 211 -0.21 5.88 -16.14
C ALA A 211 0.24 7.19 -16.81
N ALA A 212 1.18 7.92 -16.20
CA ALA A 212 1.74 9.15 -16.79
C ALA A 212 2.44 8.88 -18.13
N LEU A 213 3.21 7.80 -18.25
CA LEU A 213 3.81 7.36 -19.51
C LEU A 213 2.77 6.98 -20.55
N GLY A 214 1.71 6.27 -20.17
CA GLY A 214 0.61 5.90 -21.07
C GLY A 214 -0.10 7.12 -21.66
N LEU A 215 -0.39 8.13 -20.82
CA LEU A 215 -0.96 9.40 -21.27
C LEU A 215 -0.02 10.16 -22.20
N ALA A 216 1.28 10.15 -21.91
CA ALA A 216 2.28 10.80 -22.77
C ALA A 216 2.40 10.11 -24.14
N VAL A 217 2.35 8.78 -24.20
CA VAL A 217 2.33 8.03 -25.46
C VAL A 217 1.05 8.30 -26.25
N ALA A 218 -0.11 8.35 -25.59
CA ALA A 218 -1.36 8.72 -26.24
C ALA A 218 -1.29 10.14 -26.83
N GLY A 219 -0.71 11.09 -26.09
CA GLY A 219 -0.44 12.43 -26.60
C GLY A 219 0.56 12.45 -27.76
N ALA A 220 1.63 11.64 -27.70
CA ALA A 220 2.59 11.52 -28.79
C ALA A 220 1.94 11.03 -30.08
N ILE A 221 1.02 10.07 -30.00
CA ILE A 221 0.24 9.57 -31.15
C ILE A 221 -0.74 10.63 -31.66
N ALA A 222 -1.28 11.48 -30.78
CA ALA A 222 -2.18 12.55 -31.19
C ALA A 222 -1.46 13.75 -31.83
N PHE A 223 -0.19 14.00 -31.46
CA PHE A 223 0.63 15.10 -31.99
C PHE A 223 1.48 14.73 -33.20
N GLY A 224 1.93 13.48 -33.29
CA GLY A 224 2.74 12.95 -34.40
C GLY A 224 1.88 12.52 -35.58
#